data_AF-A0A4R6KEN8-F1
#
_entry.id   AF-A0A4R6KEN8-F1
#
_cell.length_a   1.000
_cell.length_b   1.000
_cell.length_c   1.000
_cell.angle_alpha   90.00
_cell.angle_beta   90.00
_cell.angle_gamma   90.00
#
_symmetry.space_group_name_H-M   'P 1'
#
loop_
_entity.id
_entity.type
_entity.pdbx_description
1 polymer ?
#
loop_
_entity_poly.entity_id
_entity_poly.type
_entity_poly.pdbx_seq_one_letter_code
_entity_poly.pdbx_strand_id
1 'polypeptide(L)'
;MRPDRLVIGVPVVKGGAFLEGDIVGLQEQVYGARTGVWRLECDYHFGGYAKRTSELGEFIDDFEARHGVRLDWVYEAKMMYALFDQVARNAFPRGTTIVALISGSGEVPET
;
A
#
# COMPACT_ATOMS: atom_id res chain seq x y z
N MET A 1 -13.76 -11.99 6.47
CA MET A 1 -12.42 -12.31 5.89
C MET A 1 -11.97 -13.67 6.40
N ARG A 2 -11.22 -14.43 5.60
CA ARG A 2 -10.64 -15.69 6.10
C ARG A 2 -9.54 -15.38 7.13
N PRO A 3 -9.49 -16.10 8.28
CA PRO A 3 -8.57 -15.79 9.38
C PRO A 3 -7.09 -16.05 9.05
N ASP A 4 -6.80 -16.74 7.94
CA ASP A 4 -5.45 -17.04 7.45
C ASP A 4 -4.83 -15.92 6.60
N ARG A 5 -5.57 -14.83 6.34
CA ARG A 5 -5.10 -13.73 5.49
C ARG A 5 -4.77 -12.49 6.31
N LEU A 6 -3.52 -12.05 6.17
CA LEU A 6 -3.07 -10.74 6.63
C LEU A 6 -3.30 -9.70 5.54
N VAL A 7 -3.92 -8.57 5.90
CA VAL A 7 -4.02 -7.38 5.04
C VAL A 7 -3.11 -6.30 5.58
N ILE A 8 -2.31 -5.70 4.70
CA ILE A 8 -1.43 -4.58 5.04
C ILE A 8 -1.93 -3.37 4.26
N GLY A 9 -2.37 -2.33 4.98
CA GLY A 9 -2.72 -1.04 4.39
C GLY A 9 -1.53 -0.10 4.44
N VAL A 10 -1.34 0.73 3.40
CA VAL A 10 -0.27 1.72 3.33
C VAL A 10 -0.90 3.11 3.25
N PRO A 11 -1.06 3.82 4.37
CA PRO A 11 -1.55 5.19 4.37
C PRO A 11 -0.64 6.12 3.56
N VAL A 12 -1.23 6.88 2.64
CA VAL A 12 -0.50 7.87 1.82
C VAL A 12 -0.32 9.22 2.52
N VAL A 13 -1.05 9.43 3.62
CA VAL A 13 -1.04 10.65 4.44
C VAL A 13 0.01 10.54 5.55
N LYS A 14 0.69 11.66 5.85
CA LYS A 14 1.61 11.73 6.98
C LYS A 14 0.82 11.58 8.28
N GLY A 15 1.30 10.72 9.19
CA GLY A 15 0.62 10.46 10.45
C GLY A 15 -0.65 9.64 10.32
N GLY A 16 -0.78 8.82 9.27
CA GLY A 16 -1.99 8.05 8.95
C GLY A 16 -2.45 7.00 9.97
N ALA A 17 -1.82 6.88 11.14
CA ALA A 17 -2.24 5.97 12.20
C ALA A 17 -3.67 6.25 12.70
N PHE A 18 -4.16 7.50 12.57
CA PHE A 18 -5.54 7.85 12.93
C PHE A 18 -6.58 7.06 12.10
N LEU A 19 -6.23 6.65 10.88
CA LEU A 19 -7.13 5.91 9.98
C LEU A 19 -7.53 4.55 10.55
N GLU A 20 -6.75 3.99 11.48
CA GLU A 20 -7.14 2.76 12.14
C GLU A 20 -8.49 2.90 12.87
N GLY A 21 -8.71 4.02 13.55
CA GLY A 21 -9.98 4.31 14.22
C GLY A 21 -11.15 4.40 13.23
N ASP A 22 -10.95 5.10 12.11
CA ASP A 22 -11.97 5.25 11.07
C ASP A 22 -12.32 3.90 10.43
N ILE A 23 -11.31 3.08 10.11
CA ILE A 23 -11.51 1.74 9.53
C ILE A 23 -12.26 0.84 10.51
N VAL A 24 -11.87 0.84 11.80
CA VAL A 24 -12.56 0.06 12.83
C VAL A 24 -14.00 0.53 12.99
N GLY A 25 -14.26 1.84 13.02
CA GLY A 25 -15.61 2.39 13.12
C GLY A 25 -16.50 1.96 11.94
N LEU A 26 -15.97 1.96 10.72
CA LEU A 26 -16.68 1.43 9.54
C LEU A 26 -16.96 -0.07 9.65
N GLN A 27 -16.00 -0.85 10.16
CA GLN A 27 -16.20 -2.28 10.39
C GLN A 27 -17.27 -2.55 11.44
N GLU A 28 -17.31 -1.78 12.54
CA GLU A 28 -18.33 -1.90 13.57
C GLU A 28 -19.73 -1.54 13.06
N GLN A 29 -19.84 -0.49 12.23
CA GLN A 29 -21.10 -0.11 11.60
C GLN A 29 -21.68 -1.19 10.68
N VAL A 30 -20.83 -1.89 9.92
CA VAL A 30 -21.27 -2.87 8.91
C VAL A 30 -21.33 -4.29 9.49
N TYR A 31 -20.43 -4.66 10.37
CA TYR A 31 -20.23 -6.03 10.85
C TYR A 31 -20.42 -6.20 12.36
N GLY A 32 -20.58 -5.11 13.13
CA GLY A 32 -20.76 -5.15 14.59
C GLY A 32 -19.48 -5.36 15.40
N ALA A 33 -18.32 -5.53 14.75
CA ALA A 33 -17.01 -5.69 15.38
C ALA A 33 -15.87 -5.45 14.38
N ARG A 34 -14.63 -5.26 14.88
CA ARG A 34 -13.42 -5.38 14.06
C ARG A 34 -13.35 -6.78 13.45
N THR A 35 -13.10 -6.86 12.15
CA THR A 35 -12.99 -8.14 11.44
C THR A 35 -11.70 -8.27 10.64
N GLY A 36 -11.18 -9.50 10.58
CA GLY A 36 -9.95 -9.84 9.84
C GLY A 36 -8.66 -9.49 10.59
N VAL A 37 -7.53 -9.92 10.02
CA VAL A 37 -6.19 -9.61 10.53
C VAL A 37 -5.56 -8.58 9.61
N TRP A 38 -5.40 -7.35 10.10
CA TRP A 38 -4.86 -6.25 9.31
C TRP A 38 -4.09 -5.23 10.14
N ARG A 39 -3.14 -4.54 9.49
CA ARG A 39 -2.34 -3.44 10.07
C ARG A 39 -2.07 -2.34 9.04
N LEU A 40 -1.65 -1.16 9.52
CA LEU A 40 -1.23 -0.03 8.70
C LEU A 40 0.29 0.18 8.75
N GLU A 41 0.93 0.35 7.60
CA GLU A 41 2.35 0.71 7.45
C GLU A 41 2.47 2.21 7.18
N CYS A 42 2.64 2.99 8.24
CA CYS A 42 2.51 4.45 8.18
C CYS A 42 3.77 5.19 7.70
N ASP A 43 4.89 4.48 7.52
CA ASP A 43 6.20 5.10 7.27
C ASP A 43 6.48 5.39 5.78
N TYR A 44 5.66 4.85 4.87
CA TYR A 44 5.85 4.95 3.42
C TYR A 44 5.07 6.10 2.78
N HIS A 45 4.86 7.20 3.50
CA HIS A 45 4.07 8.34 3.02
C HIS A 45 4.88 9.32 2.14
N PHE A 46 6.21 9.22 2.09
CA PHE A 46 7.12 10.04 1.26
C PHE A 46 6.90 11.55 1.37
N GLY A 47 6.80 12.05 2.60
CA GLY A 47 6.53 13.47 2.88
C GLY A 47 5.04 13.84 2.92
N GLY A 48 4.14 12.94 2.56
CA GLY A 48 2.69 13.05 2.77
C GLY A 48 1.88 12.90 1.49
N TYR A 49 0.58 13.21 1.58
CA TYR A 49 -0.33 13.10 0.44
C TYR A 49 0.11 13.99 -0.72
N ALA A 50 0.06 13.45 -1.95
CA ALA A 50 0.52 14.11 -3.16
C ALA A 50 1.93 14.72 -3.03
N LYS A 51 2.82 14.05 -2.28
CA LYS A 51 4.27 14.30 -2.27
C LYS A 51 5.03 13.14 -2.89
N ARG A 52 6.09 13.48 -3.63
CA ARG A 52 7.03 12.58 -4.30
C ARG A 52 8.45 12.99 -3.92
N THR A 53 9.28 12.01 -3.55
CA THR A 53 10.72 12.17 -3.34
C THR A 53 11.47 11.67 -4.57
N SER A 54 12.77 11.97 -4.68
CA SER A 54 13.64 11.38 -5.72
C SER A 54 13.64 9.86 -5.62
N GLU A 55 13.77 9.32 -4.41
CA GLU A 55 13.72 7.89 -4.11
C GLU A 55 12.45 7.21 -4.63
N LEU A 56 11.27 7.79 -4.37
CA LEU A 56 10.01 7.26 -4.90
C LEU A 56 9.98 7.35 -6.43
N GLY A 57 10.59 8.38 -7.00
CA GLY A 57 10.70 8.53 -8.44
C GLY A 57 11.57 7.46 -9.10
N GLU A 58 12.76 7.21 -8.53
CA GLU A 58 13.68 6.16 -9.00
C GLU A 58 13.02 4.78 -8.90
N PHE A 59 12.28 4.52 -7.83
CA PHE A 59 11.51 3.28 -7.70
C PHE A 59 10.46 3.11 -8.80
N ILE A 60 9.71 4.18 -9.14
CA ILE A 60 8.69 4.12 -10.20
C ILE A 60 9.33 3.80 -11.55
N ASP A 61 10.43 4.47 -11.88
CA ASP A 61 11.10 4.29 -13.17
C ASP A 61 11.74 2.88 -13.27
N ASP A 62 12.33 2.37 -12.19
CA ASP A 62 12.82 0.98 -12.11
C ASP A 62 11.67 -0.04 -12.20
N PHE A 63 10.55 0.21 -11.52
CA PHE A 63 9.40 -0.68 -11.54
C PHE A 63 8.80 -0.76 -12.95
N GLU A 64 8.64 0.38 -13.63
CA GLU A 64 8.19 0.43 -15.01
C GLU A 64 9.15 -0.31 -15.96
N ALA A 65 10.46 -0.09 -15.82
CA ALA A 65 11.45 -0.78 -16.64
C ALA A 65 11.41 -2.31 -16.47
N ARG A 66 11.14 -2.82 -15.26
CA ARG A 66 11.11 -4.26 -14.96
C ARG A 66 9.79 -4.93 -15.29
N HIS A 67 8.66 -4.24 -15.14
CA HIS A 67 7.33 -4.84 -15.20
C HIS A 67 6.44 -4.28 -16.31
N GLY A 68 6.85 -3.21 -16.99
CA GLY A 68 6.08 -2.56 -18.07
C GLY A 68 4.83 -1.82 -17.59
N VAL A 69 4.74 -1.50 -16.29
CA VAL A 69 3.60 -0.81 -15.68
C VAL A 69 4.10 0.42 -14.95
N ARG A 70 3.63 1.60 -15.36
CA ARG A 70 3.90 2.86 -14.64
C ARG A 70 2.89 3.03 -13.51
N LEU A 71 3.40 3.12 -12.28
CA LEU A 71 2.57 3.26 -11.08
C LEU A 71 2.17 4.73 -10.85
N ASP A 72 0.93 4.96 -10.43
CA ASP A 72 0.54 6.26 -9.89
C ASP A 72 1.38 6.60 -8.64
N TRP A 73 1.98 7.77 -8.64
CA TRP A 73 2.92 8.18 -7.60
C TRP A 73 2.23 8.61 -6.28
N VAL A 74 0.92 8.93 -6.33
CA VAL A 74 0.15 9.34 -5.16
C VAL A 74 -0.19 8.14 -4.28
N TYR A 75 -0.57 7.01 -4.89
CA TYR A 75 -1.07 5.82 -4.19
C TYR A 75 -0.25 4.56 -4.47
N GLU A 76 -0.24 4.11 -5.72
CA GLU A 76 0.22 2.76 -6.09
C GLU A 76 1.72 2.60 -5.86
N ALA A 77 2.51 3.60 -6.24
CA ALA A 77 3.95 3.61 -6.06
C ALA A 77 4.34 3.47 -4.58
N LYS A 78 3.61 4.14 -3.68
CA LYS A 78 3.90 4.09 -2.24
C LYS A 78 3.60 2.71 -1.65
N MET A 79 2.47 2.13 -2.05
CA MET A 79 2.11 0.77 -1.65
C MET A 79 3.12 -0.26 -2.18
N MET A 80 3.48 -0.17 -3.46
CA MET A 80 4.42 -1.10 -4.08
C MET A 80 5.83 -0.93 -3.54
N TYR A 81 6.27 0.29 -3.25
CA TYR A 81 7.54 0.53 -2.56
C TYR A 81 7.53 -0.17 -1.20
N ALA A 82 6.50 0.05 -0.38
CA ALA A 82 6.37 -0.55 0.94
C ALA A 82 6.43 -2.08 0.89
N LEU A 83 5.82 -2.68 -0.13
CA LEU A 83 5.88 -4.12 -0.35
C LEU A 83 7.30 -4.60 -0.67
N PHE A 84 7.94 -4.00 -1.68
CA PHE A 84 9.27 -4.41 -2.14
C PHE A 84 10.32 -4.27 -1.03
N ASP A 85 10.26 -3.18 -0.29
CA ASP A 85 11.15 -2.90 0.83
C ASP A 85 10.91 -3.88 2.01
N GLN A 86 9.65 -4.20 2.35
CA GLN A 86 9.35 -5.24 3.35
C GLN A 86 9.84 -6.63 2.93
N VAL A 87 9.72 -6.99 1.64
CA VAL A 87 10.28 -8.23 1.10
C VAL A 87 11.81 -8.23 1.23
N ALA A 88 12.47 -7.13 0.87
CA ALA A 88 13.93 -6.99 0.99
C ALA A 88 14.42 -7.12 2.44
N ARG A 89 13.61 -6.67 3.41
CA ARG A 89 13.86 -6.81 4.85
C ARG A 89 13.47 -8.18 5.43
N ASN A 90 13.07 -9.14 4.59
CA ASN A 90 12.59 -10.46 5.01
C ASN A 90 11.40 -10.40 5.99
N ALA A 91 10.50 -9.43 5.82
CA ALA A 91 9.31 -9.29 6.67
C ALA A 91 8.28 -10.43 6.47
N PHE A 92 8.39 -11.19 5.38
CA PHE A 92 7.49 -12.30 5.04
C PHE A 92 8.26 -13.62 5.00
N PRO A 93 7.72 -14.72 5.56
CA PRO A 93 8.30 -16.05 5.42
C PRO A 93 8.47 -16.45 3.95
N ARG A 94 9.53 -17.19 3.62
CA ARG A 94 9.70 -17.77 2.28
C ARG A 94 8.50 -18.63 1.90
N GLY A 95 8.07 -18.52 0.65
CA GLY A 95 6.89 -19.22 0.13
C GLY A 95 5.56 -18.50 0.39
N THR A 96 5.57 -17.35 1.08
CA THR A 96 4.38 -16.51 1.23
C THR A 96 3.91 -16.02 -0.15
N THR A 97 2.63 -16.23 -0.45
CA THR A 97 1.99 -15.62 -1.63
C THR A 97 1.45 -14.26 -1.23
N ILE A 98 1.87 -13.22 -1.95
CA ILE A 98 1.42 -11.85 -1.73
C ILE A 98 0.58 -11.42 -2.93
N VAL A 99 -0.57 -10.79 -2.65
CA VAL A 99 -1.43 -10.18 -3.66
C VAL A 99 -1.44 -8.67 -3.41
N ALA A 100 -0.91 -7.91 -4.35
CA ALA A 100 -1.03 -6.45 -4.35
C ALA A 100 -2.35 -6.06 -5.05
N LEU A 101 -3.19 -5.28 -4.37
CA LEU A 101 -4.43 -4.76 -4.94
C LEU A 101 -4.17 -3.39 -5.57
N ILE A 102 -4.07 -3.36 -6.89
CA ILE A 102 -3.94 -2.12 -7.67
C ILE A 102 -5.31 -1.86 -8.30
N SER A 103 -6.03 -0.87 -7.81
CA SER A 103 -7.36 -0.51 -8.32
C SER A 103 -7.32 0.40 -9.55
N GLY A 104 -6.14 0.95 -9.89
CA GLY A 104 -5.99 1.96 -10.93
C GLY A 104 -6.52 3.33 -10.51
N SER A 105 -5.92 4.40 -11.05
CA SER A 105 -6.50 5.76 -11.04
C SER A 105 -7.52 5.97 -12.17
N GLY A 106 -7.63 5.02 -13.11
CA GLY A 106 -8.51 5.12 -14.28
C GLY A 106 -7.93 5.95 -15.43
N GLU A 107 -6.74 6.51 -15.30
CA GLU A 107 -6.05 7.20 -16.40
C GLU A 107 -5.27 6.20 -17.26
N VAL A 108 -5.71 6.06 -18.51
CA VAL A 108 -4.88 5.53 -19.60
C VAL A 108 -3.77 6.56 -19.83
N PRO A 109 -2.48 6.20 -19.86
CA PRO A 109 -1.43 7.14 -20.26
C PRO A 109 -1.76 7.63 -21.67
N GLU A 110 -2.05 8.93 -21.83
CA GLU A 110 -2.06 9.52 -23.17
C GLU A 110 -0.64 9.41 -23.75
N THR A 111 -0.59 8.94 -24.99
CA THR A 111 0.57 8.64 -25.83
C THR A 111 1.71 9.65 -25.80
#